data_AF-W4VMU5-F1
#
_entry.id   AF-W4VMU5-F1
#
_cell.length_a   1.000
_cell.length_b   1.000
_cell.length_c   1.000
_cell.angle_alpha   90.00
_cell.angle_beta   90.00
_cell.angle_gamma   90.00
#
_symmetry.space_group_name_H-M   'P 1'
#
loop_
_entity.id
_entity.type
_entity.pdbx_description
1 polymer ?
#
loop_
_entity_poly.entity_id
_entity_poly.type
_entity_poly.pdbx_seq_one_letter_code
_entity_poly.pdbx_strand_id
1 'polypeptide(L)'
;MQLIPTKRFQLFKRLAIAFIIVSVVLAVPLVYFGLISLPYQHNLLDAHEEYLAANYGEVINSLIDEQAENLPKASKYILAYSYVSTEQISDSDKKIIMNNISLNSDANYLLYWIYNGRGNFESAMDKAKYLDDPVLIMHGLIQQIEQAKNDPDLSGAERDDIVNNLQDELFEYKEEYKPDVTEENQSQSETTTTPNNDVQGGDTQSTE
;
A
#
# COMPACT_ATOMS: atom_id res chain seq x y z
N MET A 1 76.87 7.03 -10.94
CA MET A 1 75.50 7.31 -10.44
C MET A 1 74.61 7.58 -11.64
N GLN A 2 73.40 7.02 -11.70
CA GLN A 2 72.53 7.11 -12.88
C GLN A 2 71.36 8.07 -12.59
N LEU A 3 71.23 9.13 -13.38
CA LEU A 3 70.26 10.21 -13.13
C LEU A 3 68.87 9.81 -13.65
N ILE A 4 67.96 9.53 -12.72
CA ILE A 4 66.56 9.16 -13.01
C ILE A 4 65.81 10.42 -13.51
N PRO A 5 65.07 10.35 -14.65
CA PRO A 5 64.37 11.51 -15.19
C PRO A 5 63.14 11.91 -14.35
N THR A 6 63.37 12.73 -13.32
CA THR A 6 62.39 13.15 -12.30
C THR A 6 61.05 13.65 -12.85
N LYS A 7 61.07 14.36 -13.99
CA LYS A 7 59.85 14.83 -14.69
C LYS A 7 58.90 13.70 -15.07
N ARG A 8 59.42 12.53 -15.50
CA ARG A 8 58.59 11.35 -15.82
C ARG A 8 57.99 10.74 -14.55
N PHE A 9 58.78 10.62 -13.48
CA PHE A 9 58.28 10.13 -12.18
C PHE A 9 57.17 11.03 -11.60
N GLN A 10 57.31 12.35 -11.68
CA GLN A 10 56.27 13.29 -11.26
C GLN A 10 55.00 13.18 -12.11
N LEU A 11 55.11 12.95 -13.43
CA LEU A 11 53.96 12.69 -14.30
C LEU A 11 53.24 11.38 -13.90
N PHE A 12 53.98 10.28 -13.73
CA PHE A 12 53.40 9.02 -13.26
C PHE A 12 52.75 9.15 -11.87
N LYS A 13 53.34 9.89 -10.93
CA LYS A 13 52.71 10.16 -9.62
C LYS A 13 51.39 10.93 -9.75
N ARG A 14 51.31 11.92 -10.64
CA ARG A 14 50.06 12.66 -10.91
C ARG A 14 49.00 11.78 -11.57
N LEU A 15 49.40 10.96 -12.56
CA LEU A 15 48.50 10.01 -13.22
C LEU A 15 47.98 8.95 -12.23
N ALA A 16 48.82 8.40 -11.35
CA ALA A 16 48.40 7.43 -10.33
C ALA A 16 47.37 8.03 -9.35
N ILE A 17 47.58 9.27 -8.91
CA ILE A 17 46.61 9.98 -8.05
C ILE A 17 45.29 10.23 -8.81
N ALA A 18 45.35 10.65 -10.08
CA ALA A 18 44.17 10.82 -10.91
C ALA A 18 43.40 9.50 -11.13
N PHE A 19 44.11 8.39 -11.36
CA PHE A 19 43.52 7.06 -11.47
C PHE A 19 42.84 6.60 -10.18
N ILE A 20 43.43 6.87 -9.01
CA ILE A 20 42.80 6.59 -7.71
C ILE A 20 41.51 7.41 -7.55
N ILE A 21 41.53 8.71 -7.85
CA ILE A 21 40.33 9.56 -7.79
C ILE A 21 39.24 9.05 -8.74
N VAL A 22 39.57 8.74 -9.99
CA VAL A 22 38.63 8.19 -10.97
C VAL A 22 38.10 6.82 -10.52
N SER A 23 38.94 5.96 -9.93
CA SER A 23 38.52 4.66 -9.40
C SER A 23 37.57 4.78 -8.22
N VAL A 24 37.76 5.77 -7.33
CA VAL A 24 36.83 6.04 -6.23
C VAL A 24 35.50 6.60 -6.75
N VAL A 25 35.55 7.53 -7.70
CA VAL A 25 34.35 8.10 -8.36
C VAL A 25 33.54 7.02 -9.10
N LEU A 26 34.20 6.01 -9.70
CA LEU A 26 33.53 4.86 -10.31
C LEU A 26 33.05 3.80 -9.29
N ALA A 27 33.69 3.69 -8.12
CA ALA A 27 33.28 2.74 -7.08
C ALA A 27 31.96 3.15 -6.39
N VAL A 28 31.73 4.45 -6.17
CA VAL A 28 30.50 4.96 -5.53
C VAL A 28 29.21 4.46 -6.20
N PRO A 29 28.98 4.62 -7.52
CA PRO A 29 27.77 4.11 -8.16
C PRO A 29 27.71 2.57 -8.17
N LEU A 30 28.84 1.86 -8.26
CA LEU A 30 28.86 0.39 -8.16
C LEU A 30 28.37 -0.11 -6.79
N VAL A 31 28.78 0.56 -5.71
CA VAL A 31 28.31 0.26 -4.34
C VAL A 31 26.81 0.56 -4.21
N TYR A 32 26.33 1.69 -4.74
CA TYR A 32 24.91 2.03 -4.75
C TYR A 32 24.05 1.01 -5.53
N PHE A 33 24.49 0.61 -6.72
CA PHE A 33 23.79 -0.42 -7.50
C PHE A 33 23.77 -1.77 -6.78
N GLY A 34 24.90 -2.22 -6.24
CA GLY A 34 25.02 -3.53 -5.61
C GLY A 34 24.35 -3.67 -4.25
N LEU A 35 24.32 -2.61 -3.43
CA LEU A 35 23.82 -2.68 -2.05
C LEU A 35 22.46 -1.99 -1.81
N ILE A 36 21.96 -1.20 -2.78
CA ILE A 36 20.67 -0.50 -2.64
C ILE A 36 19.75 -0.83 -3.82
N SER A 37 20.20 -0.61 -5.06
CA SER A 37 19.31 -0.82 -6.22
C SER A 37 18.99 -2.29 -6.49
N LEU A 38 19.95 -3.20 -6.26
CA LEU A 38 19.76 -4.63 -6.48
C LEU A 38 18.79 -5.28 -5.46
N PRO A 39 18.97 -5.14 -4.13
CA PRO A 39 18.00 -5.68 -3.17
C PRO A 39 16.61 -5.07 -3.35
N TYR A 40 16.49 -3.75 -3.57
CA TYR A 40 15.21 -3.10 -3.88
C TYR A 40 14.44 -3.76 -5.04
N GLN A 41 15.12 -4.12 -6.12
CA GLN A 41 14.49 -4.80 -7.26
C GLN A 41 14.18 -6.28 -6.98
N HIS A 42 14.89 -6.92 -6.05
CA HIS A 42 14.61 -8.29 -5.59
C HIS A 42 13.37 -8.30 -4.68
N ASN A 43 13.37 -7.47 -3.63
CA ASN A 43 12.23 -7.21 -2.74
C ASN A 43 10.92 -6.94 -3.51
N LEU A 44 11.00 -6.10 -4.56
CA LEU A 44 9.86 -5.81 -5.43
C LEU A 44 9.41 -6.99 -6.30
N LEU A 45 10.31 -7.88 -6.72
CA LEU A 45 9.96 -9.07 -7.51
C LEU A 45 9.34 -10.14 -6.62
N ASP A 46 9.96 -10.43 -5.49
CA ASP A 46 9.58 -11.47 -4.55
C ASP A 46 8.19 -11.17 -3.98
N ALA A 47 7.93 -9.92 -3.58
CA ALA A 47 6.61 -9.47 -3.14
C ALA A 47 5.52 -9.62 -4.20
N HIS A 48 5.85 -9.52 -5.50
CA HIS A 48 4.89 -9.79 -6.58
C HIS A 48 4.64 -11.28 -6.78
N GLU A 49 5.65 -12.15 -6.61
CA GLU A 49 5.49 -13.61 -6.62
C GLU A 49 4.67 -14.08 -5.42
N GLU A 50 4.96 -13.57 -4.22
CA GLU A 50 4.24 -13.85 -2.97
C GLU A 50 2.78 -13.41 -3.04
N TYR A 51 2.50 -12.24 -3.62
CA TYR A 51 1.12 -11.79 -3.86
C TYR A 51 0.37 -12.70 -4.84
N LEU A 52 1.02 -13.17 -5.91
CA LEU A 52 0.43 -14.14 -6.85
C LEU A 52 0.23 -15.52 -6.21
N ALA A 53 1.04 -15.89 -5.22
CA ALA A 53 0.84 -17.05 -4.36
C ALA A 53 -0.19 -16.84 -3.23
N ALA A 54 -0.83 -15.67 -3.16
CA ALA A 54 -1.73 -15.22 -2.09
C ALA A 54 -1.10 -15.24 -0.67
N ASN A 55 0.22 -15.16 -0.57
CA ASN A 55 0.98 -15.20 0.67
C ASN A 55 1.20 -13.78 1.24
N TYR A 56 0.10 -13.10 1.58
CA TYR A 56 0.08 -11.70 2.00
C TYR A 56 0.98 -11.37 3.21
N GLY A 57 1.29 -12.34 4.06
CA GLY A 57 2.24 -12.14 5.16
C GLY A 57 3.67 -11.89 4.70
N GLU A 58 4.13 -12.62 3.67
CA GLU A 58 5.47 -12.41 3.14
C GLU A 58 5.55 -11.17 2.25
N VAL A 59 4.48 -10.81 1.52
CA VAL A 59 4.38 -9.52 0.80
C VAL A 59 4.63 -8.32 1.73
N ILE A 60 4.19 -8.42 2.99
CA ILE A 60 4.45 -7.44 4.04
C ILE A 60 5.92 -7.49 4.46
N ASN A 61 6.48 -8.67 4.72
CA ASN A 61 7.88 -8.86 5.13
C ASN A 61 8.86 -8.35 4.05
N SER A 62 8.69 -8.78 2.80
CA SER A 62 9.52 -8.43 1.64
C SER A 62 9.54 -6.93 1.33
N LEU A 63 8.53 -6.17 1.78
CA LEU A 63 8.43 -4.72 1.60
C LEU A 63 8.47 -3.92 2.91
N ILE A 64 8.81 -4.53 4.06
CA ILE A 64 8.68 -3.85 5.37
C ILE A 64 9.62 -2.64 5.52
N ASP A 65 10.89 -2.82 5.14
CA ASP A 65 11.94 -1.80 5.21
C ASP A 65 11.82 -0.73 4.11
N GLU A 66 10.96 -0.95 3.12
CA GLU A 66 10.82 -0.08 1.96
C GLU A 66 9.96 1.16 2.27
N GLN A 67 10.39 2.33 1.78
CA GLN A 67 9.62 3.58 1.92
C GLN A 67 8.36 3.51 1.06
N ALA A 68 7.20 3.48 1.72
CA ALA A 68 5.90 3.26 1.11
C ALA A 68 5.60 4.26 -0.01
N GLU A 69 6.06 5.50 0.13
CA GLU A 69 5.93 6.62 -0.79
C GLU A 69 6.69 6.41 -2.10
N ASN A 70 7.84 5.74 -2.05
CA ASN A 70 8.71 5.50 -3.20
C ASN A 70 8.30 4.26 -4.01
N LEU A 71 7.53 3.34 -3.41
CA LEU A 71 7.07 2.12 -4.06
C LEU A 71 6.31 2.41 -5.38
N PRO A 72 6.52 1.60 -6.44
CA PRO A 72 5.69 1.64 -7.66
C PRO A 72 4.21 1.45 -7.33
N LYS A 73 3.30 1.99 -8.16
CA LYS A 73 1.85 1.93 -7.87
C LYS A 73 1.33 0.49 -7.70
N ALA A 74 1.84 -0.46 -8.49
CA ALA A 74 1.50 -1.88 -8.34
C ALA A 74 1.98 -2.46 -6.99
N SER A 75 3.19 -2.10 -6.54
CA SER A 75 3.72 -2.55 -5.25
C SER A 75 3.00 -1.90 -4.06
N LYS A 76 2.58 -0.63 -4.18
CA LYS A 76 1.65 0.00 -3.22
C LYS A 76 0.31 -0.75 -3.14
N TYR A 77 -0.23 -1.13 -4.30
CA TYR A 77 -1.50 -1.87 -4.37
C TYR A 77 -1.41 -3.23 -3.65
N ILE A 78 -0.42 -4.07 -3.99
CA ILE A 78 -0.30 -5.40 -3.35
C ILE A 78 -0.01 -5.30 -1.86
N LEU A 79 0.77 -4.30 -1.42
CA LEU A 79 1.10 -4.13 -0.01
C LEU A 79 -0.11 -3.64 0.80
N ALA A 80 -0.86 -2.65 0.29
CA ALA A 80 -2.11 -2.18 0.89
C ALA A 80 -3.16 -3.31 0.96
N TYR A 81 -3.31 -4.07 -0.12
CA TYR A 81 -4.19 -5.25 -0.18
C TYR A 81 -3.76 -6.31 0.85
N SER A 82 -2.45 -6.51 1.01
CA SER A 82 -1.90 -7.52 1.93
C SER A 82 -2.16 -7.15 3.39
N TYR A 83 -1.91 -5.90 3.79
CA TYR A 83 -2.25 -5.42 5.14
C TYR A 83 -3.73 -5.64 5.45
N VAL A 84 -4.64 -5.14 4.61
CA VAL A 84 -6.10 -5.32 4.81
C VAL A 84 -6.54 -6.79 4.76
N SER A 85 -5.85 -7.63 3.98
CA SER A 85 -6.10 -9.09 4.00
C SER A 85 -5.76 -9.70 5.35
N THR A 86 -4.62 -9.32 5.94
CA THR A 86 -4.14 -9.82 7.25
C THR A 86 -4.83 -9.19 8.46
N GLU A 87 -5.47 -8.03 8.31
CA GLU A 87 -6.05 -7.26 9.42
C GLU A 87 -7.27 -7.97 10.06
N GLN A 88 -7.49 -7.80 11.36
CA GLN A 88 -8.57 -8.45 12.12
C GLN A 88 -9.92 -7.69 12.03
N ILE A 89 -10.28 -7.27 10.82
CA ILE A 89 -11.57 -6.64 10.48
C ILE A 89 -12.58 -7.72 10.07
N SER A 90 -13.88 -7.46 10.26
CA SER A 90 -14.97 -8.36 9.84
C SER A 90 -14.97 -8.60 8.32
N ASP A 91 -15.44 -9.79 7.88
CA ASP A 91 -15.45 -10.13 6.45
C ASP A 91 -16.34 -9.21 5.60
N SER A 92 -17.41 -8.63 6.18
CA SER A 92 -18.26 -7.66 5.47
C SER A 92 -17.54 -6.34 5.23
N ASP A 93 -16.88 -5.80 6.26
CA ASP A 93 -16.27 -4.48 6.19
C ASP A 93 -14.96 -4.56 5.39
N LYS A 94 -14.19 -5.64 5.58
CA LYS A 94 -13.03 -5.99 4.76
C LYS A 94 -13.39 -6.08 3.28
N LYS A 95 -14.54 -6.66 2.92
CA LYS A 95 -15.01 -6.71 1.53
C LYS A 95 -15.33 -5.31 0.96
N ILE A 96 -15.93 -4.42 1.76
CA ILE A 96 -16.25 -3.04 1.36
C ILE A 96 -14.95 -2.24 1.15
N ILE A 97 -13.99 -2.35 2.07
CA ILE A 97 -12.66 -1.74 1.95
C ILE A 97 -11.94 -2.26 0.70
N MET A 98 -11.85 -3.59 0.53
CA MET A 98 -11.10 -4.20 -0.56
C MET A 98 -11.68 -3.90 -1.94
N ASN A 99 -12.99 -3.64 -2.05
CA ASN A 99 -13.61 -3.17 -3.30
C ASN A 99 -13.06 -1.80 -3.79
N ASN A 100 -12.50 -1.00 -2.87
CA ASN A 100 -11.86 0.29 -3.17
C ASN A 100 -10.33 0.19 -3.30
N ILE A 101 -9.72 -0.97 -3.01
CA ILE A 101 -8.29 -1.24 -3.19
C ILE A 101 -8.06 -1.87 -4.56
N SER A 102 -7.48 -1.09 -5.49
CA SER A 102 -7.19 -1.52 -6.85
C SER A 102 -5.90 -0.88 -7.38
N LEU A 103 -5.35 -1.41 -8.47
CA LEU A 103 -4.24 -0.80 -9.21
C LEU A 103 -4.56 0.63 -9.71
N ASN A 104 -5.86 0.95 -9.84
CA ASN A 104 -6.33 2.26 -10.31
C ASN A 104 -6.60 3.26 -9.18
N SER A 105 -6.77 2.83 -7.93
CA SER A 105 -7.08 3.67 -6.77
C SER A 105 -6.05 4.78 -6.51
N ASP A 106 -6.43 5.80 -5.72
CA ASP A 106 -5.52 6.91 -5.43
C ASP A 106 -4.29 6.45 -4.63
N ALA A 107 -3.15 7.10 -4.87
CA ALA A 107 -1.91 6.76 -4.19
C ALA A 107 -1.99 6.98 -2.68
N ASN A 108 -2.72 8.00 -2.21
CA ASN A 108 -2.92 8.27 -0.79
C ASN A 108 -3.86 7.26 -0.14
N TYR A 109 -4.85 6.74 -0.88
CA TYR A 109 -5.75 5.69 -0.39
C TYR A 109 -4.97 4.38 -0.17
N LEU A 110 -4.06 4.02 -1.09
CA LEU A 110 -3.17 2.88 -0.90
C LEU A 110 -2.17 3.12 0.24
N LEU A 111 -1.59 4.32 0.33
CA LEU A 111 -0.66 4.69 1.40
C LEU A 111 -1.32 4.67 2.79
N TYR A 112 -2.58 5.09 2.92
CA TYR A 112 -3.34 5.01 4.18
C TYR A 112 -3.25 3.61 4.79
N TRP A 113 -3.62 2.58 4.02
CA TRP A 113 -3.62 1.19 4.48
C TRP A 113 -2.22 0.66 4.76
N ILE A 114 -1.20 1.13 4.04
CA ILE A 114 0.20 0.79 4.30
C ILE A 114 0.69 1.41 5.63
N TYR A 115 0.41 2.68 5.92
CA TYR A 115 0.80 3.29 7.20
C TYR A 115 0.02 2.69 8.36
N ASN A 116 -1.27 2.44 8.18
CA ASN A 116 -2.16 1.86 9.20
C ASN A 116 -1.67 0.46 9.59
N GLY A 117 -1.44 -0.43 8.61
CA GLY A 117 -0.87 -1.76 8.84
C GLY A 117 0.58 -1.78 9.36
N ARG A 118 1.30 -0.66 9.27
CA ARG A 118 2.63 -0.44 9.90
C ARG A 118 2.54 0.21 11.30
N GLY A 119 1.34 0.50 11.82
CA GLY A 119 1.14 1.18 13.10
C GLY A 119 1.47 2.69 13.09
N ASN A 120 1.71 3.28 11.93
CA ASN A 120 1.97 4.71 11.76
C ASN A 120 0.63 5.45 11.55
N PHE A 121 -0.18 5.50 12.61
CA PHE A 121 -1.53 6.03 12.53
C PHE A 121 -1.60 7.56 12.33
N GLU A 122 -0.52 8.30 12.63
CA GLU A 122 -0.40 9.72 12.29
C GLU A 122 -0.30 9.92 10.78
N SER A 123 0.66 9.24 10.11
CA SER A 123 0.79 9.32 8.65
C SER A 123 -0.40 8.72 7.90
N ALA A 124 -1.11 7.75 8.50
CA ALA A 124 -2.40 7.28 8.00
C ALA A 124 -3.48 8.38 8.09
N MET A 125 -3.64 9.02 9.25
CA MET A 125 -4.61 10.10 9.46
C MET A 125 -4.40 11.26 8.49
N ASP A 126 -3.14 11.64 8.24
CA ASP A 126 -2.77 12.63 7.21
C ASP A 126 -3.33 12.28 5.83
N LYS A 127 -3.34 10.99 5.44
CA LYS A 127 -3.89 10.58 4.13
C LYS A 127 -5.41 10.56 4.13
N ALA A 128 -6.04 10.17 5.24
CA ALA A 128 -7.49 10.23 5.38
C ALA A 128 -8.01 11.67 5.29
N LYS A 129 -7.41 12.60 6.05
CA LYS A 129 -7.76 14.02 6.06
C LYS A 129 -7.35 14.75 4.78
N TYR A 130 -6.33 14.30 4.05
CA TYR A 130 -6.02 14.79 2.70
C TYR A 130 -7.04 14.32 1.63
N LEU A 131 -7.58 13.10 1.78
CA LEU A 131 -8.58 12.54 0.87
C LEU A 131 -10.01 13.07 1.11
N ASP A 132 -10.25 13.71 2.25
CA ASP A 132 -11.58 14.09 2.74
C ASP A 132 -12.53 12.86 2.86
N ASP A 133 -11.96 11.70 3.24
CA ASP A 133 -12.68 10.43 3.36
C ASP A 133 -13.08 10.17 4.83
N PRO A 134 -14.36 10.40 5.21
CA PRO A 134 -14.80 10.25 6.59
C PRO A 134 -14.73 8.80 7.10
N VAL A 135 -14.77 7.79 6.21
CA VAL A 135 -14.66 6.38 6.60
C VAL A 135 -13.22 6.07 7.01
N LEU A 136 -12.23 6.56 6.25
CA LEU A 136 -10.82 6.44 6.62
C LEU A 136 -10.45 7.27 7.86
N ILE A 137 -11.07 8.44 8.05
CA ILE A 137 -10.87 9.27 9.25
C ILE A 137 -11.43 8.54 10.48
N MET A 138 -12.68 8.06 10.44
CA MET A 138 -13.27 7.29 11.54
C MET A 138 -12.48 6.01 11.85
N HIS A 139 -12.01 5.28 10.84
CA HIS A 139 -11.14 4.12 11.05
C HIS A 139 -9.79 4.51 11.67
N GLY A 140 -9.19 5.63 11.24
CA GLY A 140 -7.94 6.14 11.81
C GLY A 140 -8.08 6.51 13.29
N LEU A 141 -9.19 7.15 13.67
CA LEU A 141 -9.49 7.49 15.06
C LEU A 141 -9.68 6.22 15.92
N ILE A 142 -10.36 5.20 15.42
CA ILE A 142 -10.51 3.91 16.12
C ILE A 142 -9.14 3.27 16.40
N GLN A 143 -8.24 3.25 15.41
CA GLN A 143 -6.91 2.67 15.55
C GLN A 143 -6.02 3.49 16.51
N GLN A 144 -6.11 4.82 16.51
CA GLN A 144 -5.42 5.68 17.49
C GLN A 144 -5.97 5.51 18.92
N ILE A 145 -7.29 5.31 19.08
CA ILE A 145 -7.91 4.98 20.37
C ILE A 145 -7.36 3.65 20.91
N GLU A 146 -7.28 2.61 20.07
CA GLU A 146 -6.71 1.33 20.49
C GLU A 146 -5.19 1.40 20.73
N GLN A 147 -4.45 2.23 19.98
CA GLN A 147 -3.04 2.52 20.30
C GLN A 147 -2.91 3.12 21.70
N ALA A 148 -3.58 4.25 21.98
CA ALA A 148 -3.50 4.93 23.27
C ALA A 148 -3.97 4.04 24.44
N LYS A 149 -5.03 3.24 24.25
CA LYS A 149 -5.49 2.25 25.24
C LYS A 149 -4.43 1.21 25.60
N ASN A 150 -3.59 0.79 24.65
CA ASN A 150 -2.62 -0.29 24.84
C ASN A 150 -1.16 0.18 25.03
N ASP A 151 -0.89 1.47 24.87
CA ASP A 151 0.42 2.09 25.09
C ASP A 151 0.92 1.85 26.53
N PRO A 152 2.14 1.32 26.77
CA PRO A 152 2.66 1.10 28.11
C PRO A 152 3.29 2.34 28.77
N ASP A 153 3.64 3.37 27.98
CA ASP A 153 4.39 4.55 28.44
C ASP A 153 3.47 5.70 28.90
N LEU A 154 2.21 5.74 28.44
CA LEU A 154 1.19 6.68 28.94
C LEU A 154 0.75 6.37 30.38
N SER A 155 0.69 7.37 31.26
CA SER A 155 0.01 7.20 32.56
C SER A 155 -1.51 7.04 32.39
N GLY A 156 -2.19 6.58 33.45
CA GLY A 156 -3.65 6.41 33.41
C GLY A 156 -4.42 7.71 33.07
N ALA A 157 -3.97 8.85 33.60
CA ALA A 157 -4.61 10.14 33.33
C ALA A 157 -4.37 10.63 31.90
N GLU A 158 -3.13 10.55 31.40
CA GLU A 158 -2.80 10.93 30.02
C GLU A 158 -3.52 10.03 29.01
N ARG A 159 -3.63 8.73 29.32
CA ARG A 159 -4.40 7.76 28.54
C ARG A 159 -5.88 8.11 28.50
N ASP A 160 -6.50 8.35 29.66
CA ASP A 160 -7.92 8.73 29.73
C ASP A 160 -8.17 10.04 28.98
N ASP A 161 -7.34 11.06 29.15
CA ASP A 161 -7.44 12.34 28.44
C ASP A 161 -7.33 12.16 26.91
N ILE A 162 -6.32 11.44 26.41
CA ILE A 162 -6.15 11.18 24.97
C ILE A 162 -7.31 10.36 24.40
N VAL A 163 -7.70 9.29 25.10
CA VAL A 163 -8.75 8.36 24.67
C VAL A 163 -10.14 9.00 24.70
N ASN A 164 -10.39 9.97 25.58
CA ASN A 164 -11.62 10.76 25.58
C ASN A 164 -11.65 11.74 24.40
N ASN A 165 -10.60 12.55 24.19
CA ASN A 165 -10.54 13.50 23.07
C ASN A 165 -10.74 12.82 21.70
N LEU A 166 -10.10 11.66 21.48
CA LEU A 166 -10.26 10.88 20.25
C LEU A 166 -11.65 10.24 20.12
N GLN A 167 -12.31 9.89 21.23
CA GLN A 167 -13.68 9.38 21.22
C GLN A 167 -14.69 10.49 20.91
N ASP A 168 -14.46 11.71 21.39
CA ASP A 168 -15.30 12.88 21.07
C ASP A 168 -15.17 13.25 19.59
N GLU A 169 -13.95 13.32 19.03
CA GLU A 169 -13.76 13.52 17.57
C GLU A 169 -14.42 12.40 16.75
N LEU A 170 -14.30 11.14 17.19
CA LEU A 170 -14.96 10.01 16.55
C LEU A 170 -16.49 10.04 16.68
N PHE A 171 -17.03 10.65 17.75
CA PHE A 171 -18.46 10.84 17.92
C PHE A 171 -18.98 11.96 17.01
N GLU A 172 -18.26 13.09 16.91
CA GLU A 172 -18.61 14.18 15.98
C GLU A 172 -18.65 13.68 14.53
N TYR A 173 -17.61 12.97 14.05
CA TYR A 173 -17.62 12.36 12.72
C TYR A 173 -18.75 11.33 12.53
N LYS A 174 -19.08 10.54 13.56
CA LYS A 174 -20.21 9.59 13.49
C LYS A 174 -21.57 10.27 13.48
N GLU A 175 -21.72 11.43 14.10
CA GLU A 175 -22.98 12.18 14.11
C GLU A 175 -23.19 12.99 12.83
N GLU A 176 -22.12 13.52 12.22
CA GLU A 176 -22.15 14.21 10.93
C GLU A 176 -22.32 13.23 9.76
N TYR A 177 -21.53 12.15 9.72
CA TYR A 177 -21.52 11.17 8.64
C TYR A 177 -22.27 9.88 9.00
N LYS A 178 -23.44 10.00 9.67
CA LYS A 178 -24.33 8.85 9.89
C LYS A 178 -24.65 8.21 8.55
N PRO A 179 -24.43 6.90 8.36
CA PRO A 179 -24.99 6.21 7.21
C PRO A 179 -26.51 6.25 7.34
N ASP A 180 -27.18 7.01 6.48
CA ASP A 180 -28.62 6.94 6.35
C ASP A 180 -28.94 5.55 5.78
N VAL A 181 -29.48 4.65 6.61
CA VAL A 181 -29.72 3.24 6.24
C VAL A 181 -31.05 3.13 5.47
N THR A 182 -31.16 3.94 4.43
CA THR A 182 -32.33 4.12 3.58
C THR A 182 -31.85 4.25 2.14
N GLU A 183 -32.26 3.31 1.26
CA GLU A 183 -31.98 3.30 -0.20
C GLU A 183 -30.48 3.04 -0.57
N GLU A 184 -30.09 2.09 -1.44
CA GLU A 184 -30.80 1.09 -2.25
C GLU A 184 -30.08 -0.28 -2.22
N ASN A 185 -30.85 -1.37 -2.23
CA ASN A 185 -30.41 -2.62 -2.87
C ASN A 185 -31.62 -3.45 -3.34
N GLN A 186 -32.39 -2.88 -4.27
CA GLN A 186 -33.37 -3.60 -5.08
C GLN A 186 -32.95 -3.55 -6.54
N SER A 187 -33.31 -4.58 -7.31
CA SER A 187 -33.19 -4.64 -8.78
C SER A 187 -31.79 -4.88 -9.36
N GLN A 188 -31.28 -6.11 -9.24
CA GLN A 188 -30.86 -6.80 -10.47
C GLN A 188 -31.11 -8.33 -10.43
N SER A 189 -32.39 -8.71 -10.35
CA SER A 189 -32.85 -10.03 -10.79
C SER A 189 -33.23 -9.97 -12.28
N GLU A 190 -32.23 -9.88 -13.16
CA GLU A 190 -32.47 -9.98 -14.60
C GLU A 190 -32.63 -11.44 -15.05
N THR A 191 -33.86 -11.76 -15.42
CA THR A 191 -34.31 -13.08 -15.88
C THR A 191 -33.55 -13.55 -17.12
N THR A 192 -32.62 -14.48 -16.96
CA THR A 192 -32.04 -15.22 -18.10
C THR A 192 -32.97 -16.36 -18.52
N THR A 193 -34.01 -16.06 -19.31
CA THR A 193 -34.86 -17.09 -19.92
C THR A 193 -34.12 -17.74 -21.08
N THR A 194 -33.59 -18.95 -20.88
CA THR A 194 -32.98 -19.76 -21.95
C THR A 194 -34.01 -20.05 -23.06
N PRO A 195 -33.75 -19.66 -24.33
CA PRO A 195 -34.59 -20.06 -25.46
C PRO A 195 -34.27 -21.52 -25.81
N ASN A 196 -35.00 -22.47 -25.23
CA ASN A 196 -34.86 -23.89 -25.58
C ASN A 196 -35.61 -24.19 -26.89
N ASN A 197 -34.87 -24.26 -28.00
CA ASN A 197 -35.41 -24.71 -29.27
C ASN A 197 -35.61 -26.23 -29.25
N ASP A 198 -36.86 -26.67 -29.11
CA ASP A 198 -37.29 -28.04 -29.41
C ASP A 198 -38.49 -28.02 -30.39
N VAL A 199 -38.68 -29.10 -31.13
CA VAL A 199 -39.35 -29.05 -32.45
C VAL A 199 -40.73 -29.74 -32.46
N GLN A 200 -41.60 -29.24 -33.38
CA GLN A 200 -42.65 -29.98 -34.12
C GLN A 200 -44.12 -29.90 -33.64
N GLY A 201 -45.04 -29.53 -34.56
CA GLY A 201 -46.47 -29.90 -34.49
C GLY A 201 -47.52 -28.95 -35.12
N GLY A 202 -47.94 -29.21 -36.37
CA GLY A 202 -49.12 -28.62 -37.05
C GLY A 202 -48.83 -27.40 -37.96
N ASP A 203 -49.21 -27.33 -39.25
CA ASP A 203 -50.51 -27.48 -39.95
C ASP A 203 -51.53 -26.37 -39.64
N THR A 204 -52.10 -25.59 -40.57
CA THR A 204 -51.95 -25.38 -42.05
C THR A 204 -52.21 -23.87 -42.36
N GLN A 205 -52.35 -23.26 -43.57
CA GLN A 205 -52.46 -23.68 -44.98
C GLN A 205 -52.21 -22.46 -45.93
N SER A 206 -51.92 -22.70 -47.23
CA SER A 206 -52.23 -21.82 -48.40
C SER A 206 -51.51 -20.44 -48.52
N THR A 207 -51.27 -19.85 -49.71
CA THR A 207 -51.50 -20.24 -51.12
C THR A 207 -50.54 -19.47 -52.06
N GLU A 208 -50.23 -20.07 -53.21
CA GLU A 208 -49.63 -19.50 -54.45
C GLU A 208 -48.28 -18.73 -54.34
#